data_AF-A0A7K2MJX8-F1
#
_entry.id   AF-A0A7K2MJX8-F1
#
_cell.length_a   1.000
_cell.length_b   1.000
_cell.length_c   1.000
_cell.angle_alpha   90.00
_cell.angle_beta   90.00
_cell.angle_gamma   90.00
#
_symmetry.space_group_name_H-M   'P 1'
#
loop_
_entity.id
_entity.type
_entity.pdbx_description
1 polymer ?
#
loop_
_entity_poly.entity_id
_entity_poly.type
_entity_poly.pdbx_seq_one_letter_code
_entity_poly.pdbx_strand_id
1 'polypeptide(L)'
;MTSDSTGSVDAVPGDQELRRLLAGLTAVRDGDFGTRLPDDADGLMGDIAKVFNGMVDQLSVFTSEVTRVSREVGTDGRLGGQA
;
A
#
# COMPACT_ATOMS: atom_id res chain seq x y z
N MET A 1 -28.68 -31.79 -24.81
CA MET A 1 -27.25 -31.88 -24.45
C MET A 1 -26.43 -31.22 -25.54
N THR A 2 -26.15 -29.93 -25.40
CA THR A 2 -24.89 -29.33 -25.88
C THR A 2 -24.61 -28.21 -24.92
N SER A 3 -23.61 -28.44 -24.09
CA SER A 3 -23.29 -27.68 -22.90
C SER A 3 -22.98 -26.23 -23.20
N ASP A 4 -23.39 -25.40 -22.24
CA ASP A 4 -22.85 -24.09 -21.95
C ASP A 4 -21.33 -24.07 -22.10
N SER A 5 -20.83 -23.21 -22.98
CA SER A 5 -19.44 -22.75 -22.97
C SER A 5 -19.48 -21.25 -22.76
N THR A 6 -19.87 -20.85 -21.56
CA THR A 6 -19.41 -19.57 -21.01
C THR A 6 -17.91 -19.73 -20.80
N GLY A 7 -17.15 -19.45 -21.85
CA GLY A 7 -15.71 -19.31 -21.79
C GLY A 7 -15.38 -18.27 -20.73
N SER A 8 -14.86 -18.76 -19.60
CA SER A 8 -14.20 -17.98 -18.57
C SER A 8 -13.40 -16.89 -19.24
N VAL A 9 -13.63 -15.64 -18.84
CA VAL A 9 -12.83 -14.49 -19.28
C VAL A 9 -11.41 -14.78 -18.83
N ASP A 10 -10.59 -15.37 -19.71
CA ASP A 10 -9.18 -15.65 -19.46
C ASP A 10 -8.54 -14.31 -19.13
N ALA A 11 -8.27 -14.08 -17.84
CA ALA A 11 -7.58 -12.89 -17.41
C ALA A 11 -6.23 -12.88 -18.13
N VAL A 12 -5.98 -11.83 -18.91
CA VAL A 12 -4.69 -11.65 -19.57
C VAL A 12 -3.62 -11.77 -18.46
N PRO A 13 -2.64 -12.69 -18.57
CA PRO A 13 -1.58 -12.81 -17.59
C PRO A 13 -0.90 -11.43 -17.43
N GLY A 14 -0.94 -10.86 -16.23
CA GLY A 14 -0.58 -9.45 -15.95
C GLY A 14 -1.75 -8.59 -15.42
N ASP A 15 -2.99 -8.85 -15.82
CA ASP A 15 -4.12 -8.01 -15.44
C ASP A 15 -4.50 -8.20 -13.96
N GLN A 16 -4.32 -9.40 -13.42
CA GLN A 16 -4.55 -9.63 -12.00
C GLN A 16 -3.51 -8.91 -11.13
N GLU A 17 -2.24 -8.90 -11.54
CA GLU A 17 -1.17 -8.17 -10.87
C GLU A 17 -1.43 -6.66 -10.89
N LEU A 18 -1.83 -6.11 -12.04
CA LEU A 18 -2.15 -4.68 -12.19
C LEU A 18 -3.37 -4.28 -11.34
N ARG A 19 -4.40 -5.14 -11.26
CA ARG A 19 -5.55 -4.92 -10.37
C ARG A 19 -5.13 -4.90 -8.90
N ARG A 20 -4.22 -5.80 -8.49
CA ARG A 20 -3.67 -5.80 -7.12
C ARG A 20 -2.88 -4.52 -6.83
N LEU A 21 -2.05 -4.07 -7.77
CA LEU A 21 -1.33 -2.80 -7.66
C LEU A 21 -2.28 -1.62 -7.49
N LEU A 22 -3.32 -1.54 -8.33
CA LEU A 22 -4.33 -0.49 -8.25
C LEU A 22 -5.03 -0.49 -6.89
N ALA A 23 -5.39 -1.67 -6.37
CA ALA A 23 -5.99 -1.80 -5.04
C ALA A 23 -5.04 -1.31 -3.94
N GLY A 24 -3.75 -1.69 -4.00
CA GLY A 24 -2.73 -1.20 -3.06
C GLY A 24 -2.58 0.32 -3.10
N LEU A 25 -2.45 0.92 -4.28
CA LEU A 25 -2.36 2.37 -4.44
C LEU A 25 -3.60 3.10 -3.90
N THR A 26 -4.79 2.50 -4.11
CA THR A 26 -6.06 3.03 -3.59
C THR A 26 -6.08 3.00 -2.07
N ALA A 27 -5.66 1.89 -1.45
CA ALA A 27 -5.57 1.77 0.00
C ALA A 27 -4.60 2.80 0.62
N VAL A 28 -3.41 2.97 0.03
CA VAL A 28 -2.43 3.97 0.48
C VAL A 28 -2.98 5.39 0.37
N ARG A 29 -3.66 5.72 -0.73
CA ARG A 29 -4.33 7.02 -0.90
C ARG A 29 -5.36 7.28 0.20
N ASP A 30 -6.07 6.24 0.62
CA ASP A 30 -7.11 6.33 1.64
C ASP A 30 -6.55 6.25 3.08
N GLY A 31 -5.22 6.18 3.22
CA GLY A 31 -4.51 6.21 4.51
C GLY A 31 -4.26 4.84 5.13
N ASP A 32 -4.56 3.75 4.43
CA ASP A 32 -4.21 2.39 4.86
C ASP A 32 -2.76 2.08 4.50
N PHE A 33 -1.86 2.44 5.42
CA PHE A 33 -0.43 2.12 5.32
C PHE A 33 -0.08 0.75 5.93
N GLY A 34 -1.08 -0.10 6.18
CA GLY A 34 -0.89 -1.51 6.52
C GLY A 34 -0.90 -2.43 5.30
N THR A 35 -1.39 -1.93 4.17
CA THR A 35 -1.50 -2.69 2.91
C THR A 35 -0.15 -3.16 2.36
N ARG A 36 -0.11 -4.33 1.74
CA ARG A 36 1.10 -4.92 1.12
C ARG A 36 0.78 -5.61 -0.19
N LEU A 37 1.71 -5.52 -1.13
CA LEU A 37 1.71 -6.35 -2.33
C LEU A 37 2.51 -7.64 -2.08
N PRO A 38 2.10 -8.77 -2.67
CA PRO A 38 2.88 -10.01 -2.65
C PRO A 38 4.25 -9.80 -3.29
N ASP A 39 5.32 -10.23 -2.63
CA ASP A 39 6.71 -10.12 -3.08
C ASP A 39 7.25 -11.43 -3.67
N ASP A 40 6.40 -12.44 -3.81
CA ASP A 40 6.68 -13.75 -4.39
C ASP A 40 6.63 -13.77 -5.93
N ALA A 41 6.30 -12.63 -6.55
CA ALA A 41 6.29 -12.50 -8.00
C ALA A 41 7.71 -12.29 -8.56
N ASP A 42 8.05 -13.04 -9.61
CA ASP A 42 9.28 -12.82 -10.38
C ASP A 42 9.14 -11.65 -11.37
N GLY A 43 10.27 -11.04 -11.72
CA GLY A 43 10.34 -9.97 -12.73
C GLY A 43 9.83 -8.62 -12.23
N LEU A 44 9.37 -7.78 -13.17
CA LEU A 44 9.02 -6.37 -12.90
C LEU A 44 7.96 -6.21 -11.80
N MET A 45 7.01 -7.14 -11.70
CA MET A 45 5.97 -7.03 -10.68
C MET A 45 6.52 -7.25 -9.26
N GLY A 46 7.50 -8.14 -9.10
CA GLY A 46 8.21 -8.31 -7.82
C GLY A 46 9.00 -7.07 -7.43
N ASP A 47 9.66 -6.41 -8.39
CA ASP A 47 10.38 -5.16 -8.14
C ASP A 47 9.43 -4.02 -7.76
N ILE A 48 8.28 -3.91 -8.45
CA ILE A 48 7.21 -2.98 -8.09
C ILE A 48 6.71 -3.26 -6.68
N ALA A 49 6.46 -4.53 -6.32
CA ALA A 49 5.98 -4.90 -5.00
C ALA A 49 6.97 -4.51 -3.89
N LYS A 50 8.27 -4.74 -4.10
CA LYS A 50 9.33 -4.34 -3.16
C LYS A 50 9.37 -2.82 -2.97
N VAL A 51 9.36 -2.06 -4.07
CA VAL A 51 9.39 -0.59 -4.00
C VAL A 51 8.12 -0.04 -3.34
N PHE A 52 6.95 -0.57 -3.71
CA PHE A 52 5.66 -0.20 -3.12
C PHE A 52 5.65 -0.48 -1.61
N ASN A 53 6.01 -1.69 -1.19
CA ASN A 53 6.01 -2.08 0.21
C ASN A 53 6.96 -1.19 1.04
N GLY A 54 8.15 -0.88 0.49
CA GLY A 54 9.09 0.04 1.14
C GLY A 54 8.56 1.48 1.27
N MET A 55 7.83 1.98 0.26
CA MET A 55 7.15 3.29 0.34
C MET A 55 6.07 3.28 1.43
N VAL A 56 5.29 2.20 1.53
CA VAL A 56 4.26 2.04 2.56
C VAL A 56 4.86 1.99 3.96
N ASP A 57 5.97 1.27 4.15
CA ASP A 57 6.71 1.25 5.40
C ASP A 57 7.11 2.67 5.86
N GLN A 58 7.67 3.46 4.95
CA GLN A 58 8.11 4.82 5.25
C GLN A 58 6.93 5.74 5.63
N LEU A 59 5.79 5.59 4.95
CA LEU A 59 4.56 6.33 5.28
C LEU A 59 4.00 5.92 6.64
N SER A 60 4.02 4.63 6.96
CA SER A 60 3.60 4.11 8.26
C SER A 60 4.43 4.72 9.41
N VAL A 61 5.76 4.76 9.26
CA VAL A 61 6.65 5.43 10.23
C VAL A 61 6.31 6.91 10.36
N PHE A 62 6.13 7.62 9.24
CA PHE A 62 5.80 9.05 9.24
C PHE A 62 4.50 9.34 9.99
N THR A 63 3.43 8.57 9.74
CA THR A 63 2.15 8.76 10.46
C THR A 63 2.24 8.50 11.95
N SER A 64 3.07 7.53 12.36
CA SER A 64 3.33 7.28 13.79
C SER A 64 4.01 8.48 14.46
N GLU A 65 4.95 9.12 13.78
CA GLU A 65 5.65 10.31 14.26
C GLU A 65 4.74 11.54 14.29
N VAL A 66 3.90 11.75 13.28
CA VAL A 66 2.90 12.82 13.31
C VAL A 66 1.96 12.64 14.51
N THR A 67 1.50 11.42 14.78
CA THR A 67 0.64 11.13 15.95
C THR A 67 1.37 11.37 17.28
N ARG A 68 2.67 11.09 17.34
CA ARG A 68 3.51 11.39 18.51
C ARG A 68 3.65 12.91 18.70
N VAL A 69 4.01 13.64 17.65
CA VAL A 69 4.17 15.10 17.67
C VAL A 69 2.85 15.79 18.00
N SER A 70 1.72 15.36 17.43
CA SER A 70 0.41 15.94 17.77
C SER A 70 0.04 15.72 19.24
N ARG A 71 0.43 14.59 19.85
CA ARG A 71 0.24 14.37 21.29
C ARG A 71 1.14 15.30 22.09
N GLU A 72 2.44 15.32 21.82
CA GLU A 72 3.41 16.19 22.52
C GLU A 72 3.03 17.68 22.43
N VAL A 73 2.61 18.14 21.25
CA VAL A 73 2.12 19.51 21.04
C VAL A 73 0.79 19.76 21.75
N GLY A 74 -0.11 18.77 21.79
CA GLY A 74 -1.44 18.88 22.38
C GLY A 74 -1.49 18.76 23.90
N THR A 75 -0.59 17.99 24.53
CA THR A 75 -0.51 17.83 25.98
C THR A 75 0.51 18.75 26.64
N ASP A 76 1.64 19.06 25.99
CA ASP A 76 2.72 19.83 26.62
C ASP A 76 2.90 21.26 26.10
N GLY A 77 2.26 21.64 24.99
CA GLY A 77 2.34 23.01 24.44
C GLY A 77 3.76 23.53 24.15
N ARG A 78 4.77 22.64 24.20
CA ARG A 78 6.19 22.97 24.08
C ARG A 78 6.63 22.79 22.64
N LEU A 79 6.22 23.72 21.79
CA LEU A 79 6.91 23.95 20.52
C LEU A 79 8.22 24.67 20.81
N GLY A 80 9.35 24.00 20.59
CA GLY A 80 10.62 24.63 20.22
C GLY A 80 11.07 25.84 21.05
N GLY A 81 11.37 25.64 22.32
CA GLY A 81 11.86 26.71 23.20
C GLY A 81 12.88 26.26 24.24
N GLN A 82 13.82 25.39 23.87
CA GLN A 82 15.14 25.31 24.54
C GLN A 82 16.21 24.98 23.49
N ALA A 83 16.68 26.03 22.83
CA ALA A 83 18.05 26.18 22.35
C ALA A 83 18.47 27.61 22.68
#